data_AF-A0A7C5I6L3-F1
#
_entry.id   AF-A0A7C5I6L3-F1
#
_cell.length_a   1.000
_cell.length_b   1.000
_cell.length_c   1.000
_cell.angle_alpha   90.00
_cell.angle_beta   90.00
_cell.angle_gamma   90.00
#
_symmetry.space_group_name_H-M   'P 1'
#
loop_
_entity.id
_entity.type
_entity.pdbx_description
1 polymer ?
#
loop_
_entity_poly.entity_id
_entity_poly.type
_entity_poly.pdbx_seq_one_letter_code
_entity_poly.pdbx_strand_id
1 'polypeptide(L)'
;MTLRPVAAQQPKLETSVETPTFRLWEGKAPGAVGDEDRDIPTLTYYAAYGRQTSGTAVIVCPGGGYVGLASNHEGRQVANFLNSLGVKAFVLKYRLGPRYRHPAPLTDAQRAIRLVRSRAKEYDILP
;
A
#
# COMPACT_ATOMS: atom_id res chain seq x y z
N MET A 1 4.56 15.40 -56.86
CA MET A 1 3.56 14.81 -55.94
C MET A 1 4.30 13.92 -54.96
N THR A 2 4.85 14.51 -53.91
CA THR A 2 5.76 13.84 -52.95
C THR A 2 4.97 13.47 -51.70
N LEU A 3 4.73 12.17 -51.49
CA LEU A 3 4.11 11.63 -50.29
C LEU A 3 5.08 11.82 -49.10
N ARG A 4 4.68 12.62 -48.11
CA ARG A 4 5.39 12.71 -46.82
C ARG A 4 5.05 11.47 -45.99
N PRO A 5 6.03 10.80 -45.35
CA PRO A 5 5.73 9.72 -44.43
C PRO A 5 5.06 10.29 -43.17
N VAL A 6 3.93 9.71 -42.77
CA VAL A 6 3.31 9.95 -41.46
C VAL A 6 4.15 9.19 -40.43
N ALA A 7 4.85 9.93 -39.57
CA ALA A 7 5.55 9.36 -38.44
C ALA A 7 4.53 8.64 -37.54
N ALA A 8 4.73 7.33 -37.34
CA ALA A 8 3.98 6.56 -36.36
C ALA A 8 4.22 7.18 -34.98
N GLN A 9 3.17 7.75 -34.39
CA GLN A 9 3.20 8.25 -33.02
C GLN A 9 3.33 7.03 -32.11
N GLN A 10 4.51 6.83 -31.54
CA GLN A 10 4.73 5.82 -30.52
C GLN A 10 3.82 6.12 -29.32
N PRO A 11 3.14 5.11 -28.73
CA PRO A 11 2.32 5.34 -27.56
C PRO A 11 3.22 5.89 -26.45
N LYS A 12 2.81 7.05 -25.93
CA LYS A 12 3.46 7.75 -24.83
C LYS A 12 3.39 6.82 -23.62
N LEU A 13 4.55 6.37 -23.12
CA LEU A 13 4.65 5.55 -21.91
C LEU A 13 3.83 6.24 -20.80
N GLU A 14 2.71 5.63 -20.42
CA GLU A 14 1.79 6.23 -19.48
C GLU A 14 2.46 6.38 -18.11
N THR A 15 2.30 7.58 -17.57
CA THR A 15 2.68 8.09 -16.25
C THR A 15 2.82 7.03 -15.17
N SER A 16 3.96 7.05 -14.47
CA SER A 16 4.15 6.39 -13.18
C SER A 16 2.98 6.71 -12.25
N VAL A 17 2.06 5.76 -12.06
CA VAL A 17 0.96 5.89 -11.12
C VAL A 17 1.58 5.98 -9.72
N GLU A 18 1.60 7.20 -9.18
CA GLU A 18 2.03 7.43 -7.81
C GLU A 18 1.14 6.59 -6.87
N THR A 19 1.77 5.76 -6.04
CA THR A 19 1.06 4.80 -5.18
C THR A 19 0.69 5.50 -3.88
N PRO A 20 -0.60 5.84 -3.63
CA PRO A 20 -0.97 6.68 -2.50
C PRO A 20 -0.55 6.05 -1.18
N THR A 21 0.16 6.81 -0.35
CA THR A 21 0.59 6.37 0.98
C THR A 21 0.02 7.30 2.04
N PHE A 22 -0.64 6.74 3.06
CA PHE A 22 -1.29 7.50 4.11
C PHE A 22 -0.91 7.00 5.51
N ARG A 23 -0.83 7.94 6.46
CA ARG A 23 -0.56 7.65 7.87
C ARG A 23 -1.76 6.94 8.50
N LEU A 24 -1.50 6.02 9.41
CA LEU A 24 -2.55 5.32 10.15
C LEU A 24 -3.19 6.21 11.26
N TRP A 25 -2.44 7.20 11.77
CA TRP A 25 -2.89 8.21 12.74
C TRP A 25 -2.63 9.60 12.20
N GLU A 26 -3.50 10.54 12.55
CA GLU A 26 -3.35 11.95 12.20
C GLU A 26 -2.18 12.60 12.96
N GLY A 27 -1.98 12.19 14.22
CA GLY A 27 -0.84 12.57 15.05
C GLY A 27 0.15 11.43 15.28
N LYS A 28 0.86 11.48 16.42
CA LYS A 28 1.73 10.38 16.85
C LYS A 28 0.90 9.10 17.08
N ALA A 29 1.43 7.98 16.62
CA ALA A 29 0.83 6.69 16.95
C ALA A 29 0.86 6.50 18.48
N PRO A 30 -0.19 5.92 19.10
CA PRO A 30 -0.19 5.62 20.53
C PRO A 30 1.06 4.83 20.94
N GLY A 31 1.77 5.33 21.94
CA GLY A 31 3.03 4.77 22.42
C GLY A 31 4.26 5.05 21.54
N ALA A 32 4.17 5.92 20.53
CA ALA A 32 5.34 6.38 19.79
C ALA A 32 6.24 7.25 20.69
N VAL A 33 7.54 6.95 20.69
CA VAL A 33 8.56 7.67 21.47
C VAL A 33 9.32 8.70 20.64
N GLY A 34 9.09 8.73 19.32
CA GLY A 34 9.69 9.68 18.37
C GLY A 34 8.69 10.16 17.32
N ASP A 35 9.20 10.84 16.30
CA ASP A 35 8.48 11.40 15.16
C ASP A 35 9.22 11.19 13.82
N GLU A 36 10.24 10.34 13.81
CA GLU A 36 10.96 9.96 12.60
C GLU A 36 10.08 9.06 11.71
N ASP A 37 10.54 8.82 10.47
CA ASP A 37 9.85 7.91 9.55
C ASP A 37 9.55 6.53 10.18
N ARG A 38 10.48 5.96 10.96
CA ARG A 38 10.30 4.67 11.65
C ARG A 38 9.23 4.68 12.75
N ASP A 39 8.86 5.85 13.23
CA ASP A 39 7.86 6.07 14.29
C ASP A 39 6.45 6.29 13.72
N ILE A 40 6.34 6.43 12.39
CA ILE A 40 5.11 6.76 11.67
C ILE A 40 4.71 5.57 10.79
N PRO A 41 3.78 4.72 11.26
CA PRO A 41 3.25 3.65 10.43
C PRO A 41 2.33 4.20 9.34
N THR A 42 2.40 3.59 8.17
CA THR A 42 1.66 3.99 6.97
C THR A 42 1.05 2.80 6.23
N LEU A 43 0.00 3.07 5.46
CA LEU A 43 -0.54 2.16 4.46
C LEU A 43 -0.25 2.72 3.07
N THR A 44 0.26 1.87 2.18
CA THR A 44 0.43 2.19 0.76
C THR A 44 -0.60 1.41 -0.05
N TYR A 45 -1.45 2.12 -0.79
CA TYR A 45 -2.56 1.53 -1.54
C TYR A 45 -2.15 1.17 -2.97
N TYR A 46 -2.35 -0.10 -3.32
CA TYR A 46 -2.16 -0.62 -4.66
C TYR A 46 -3.52 -0.99 -5.27
N ALA A 47 -3.90 -0.23 -6.29
CA ALA A 47 -5.14 -0.43 -7.00
C ALA A 47 -5.12 -1.74 -7.80
N ALA A 48 -6.21 -2.50 -7.71
CA ALA A 48 -6.43 -3.63 -8.60
C ALA A 48 -6.56 -3.14 -10.05
N TYR A 49 -6.06 -3.93 -11.00
CA TYR A 49 -6.18 -3.65 -12.43
C TYR A 49 -6.83 -4.84 -13.14
N GLY A 50 -7.70 -4.57 -14.11
CA GLY A 50 -8.44 -5.60 -14.84
C GLY A 50 -9.92 -5.27 -15.02
N ARG A 51 -10.65 -6.13 -15.75
CA ARG A 51 -12.02 -5.86 -16.23
C ARG A 51 -13.10 -5.96 -15.13
N GLN A 52 -12.81 -6.65 -14.03
CA GLN A 52 -13.69 -6.79 -12.86
C GLN A 52 -12.85 -6.71 -11.60
N THR A 53 -13.12 -5.73 -10.74
CA THR A 53 -12.56 -5.74 -9.38
C THR A 53 -13.50 -6.54 -8.48
N SER A 54 -12.94 -7.34 -7.58
CA SER A 54 -13.71 -8.29 -6.75
C SER A 54 -14.46 -7.65 -5.58
N GLY A 55 -14.26 -6.35 -5.33
CA GLY A 55 -14.64 -5.71 -4.07
C GLY A 55 -13.81 -6.17 -2.86
N THR A 56 -12.87 -7.12 -3.03
CA THR A 56 -12.02 -7.63 -1.94
C THR A 56 -10.81 -6.73 -1.73
N ALA A 57 -10.41 -6.56 -0.47
CA ALA A 57 -9.14 -5.95 -0.10
C ALA A 57 -8.31 -6.84 0.83
N VAL A 58 -6.99 -6.77 0.67
CA VAL A 58 -6.01 -7.46 1.52
C VAL A 58 -5.02 -6.43 2.09
N ILE A 59 -4.78 -6.49 3.39
CA ILE A 59 -3.68 -5.77 4.04
C ILE A 59 -2.48 -6.72 4.10
N VAL A 60 -1.41 -6.36 3.41
CA VAL A 60 -0.15 -7.10 3.38
C VAL A 60 0.74 -6.57 4.49
N CYS A 61 1.16 -7.45 5.40
CA CYS A 61 2.15 -7.15 6.44
C CYS A 61 3.49 -7.77 6.04
N PRO A 62 4.44 -7.01 5.46
CA PRO A 62 5.74 -7.54 5.08
C PRO A 62 6.49 -8.06 6.30
N GLY A 63 7.18 -9.19 6.19
CA GLY A 63 8.01 -9.74 7.25
C GLY A 63 9.35 -9.03 7.41
N GLY A 64 10.30 -9.70 8.06
CA GLY A 64 11.60 -9.13 8.46
C GLY A 64 11.88 -9.21 9.96
N GLY A 65 11.29 -10.20 10.66
CA GLY A 65 11.66 -10.56 12.03
C GLY A 65 11.41 -9.48 13.09
N TYR A 66 10.49 -8.54 12.83
CA TYR A 66 10.24 -7.36 13.66
C TYR A 66 11.44 -6.40 13.82
N VAL A 67 12.45 -6.50 12.96
CA VAL A 67 13.65 -5.64 12.98
C VAL A 67 13.91 -4.95 11.65
N GLY A 68 13.26 -5.40 10.57
CA GLY A 68 13.20 -4.73 9.27
C GLY A 68 11.87 -5.04 8.57
N LEU A 69 11.64 -4.40 7.42
CA LEU A 69 10.52 -4.71 6.53
C LEU A 69 11.05 -5.11 5.16
N ALA A 70 10.69 -6.31 4.70
CA ALA A 70 10.93 -6.75 3.33
C ALA A 70 9.91 -6.13 2.35
N SER A 71 9.72 -4.80 2.41
CA SER A 71 8.62 -4.07 1.76
C SER A 71 8.55 -4.24 0.24
N ASN A 72 9.65 -4.60 -0.43
CA ASN A 72 9.63 -4.87 -1.86
C ASN A 72 9.12 -6.29 -2.14
N HIS A 73 9.85 -7.33 -1.71
CA HIS A 73 9.56 -8.73 -2.02
C HIS A 73 8.30 -9.26 -1.31
N GLU A 74 8.10 -8.89 -0.04
CA GLU A 74 6.96 -9.35 0.77
C GLU A 74 5.85 -8.29 0.87
N GLY A 75 6.06 -7.11 0.27
CA GLY A 75 5.06 -6.03 0.19
C GLY A 75 4.61 -5.80 -1.25
N ARG A 76 5.33 -4.95 -1.99
CA ARG A 76 4.98 -4.52 -3.36
C ARG A 76 4.73 -5.69 -4.32
N GLN A 77 5.58 -6.71 -4.33
CA GLN A 77 5.41 -7.84 -5.24
C GLN A 77 4.17 -8.66 -4.91
N VAL A 78 3.88 -8.87 -3.63
CA VAL A 78 2.64 -9.51 -3.15
C VAL A 78 1.42 -8.67 -3.52
N ALA A 79 1.48 -7.35 -3.33
CA ALA A 79 0.42 -6.44 -3.72
C ALA A 79 0.12 -6.51 -5.21
N ASN A 80 1.16 -6.43 -6.06
CA ASN A 80 1.01 -6.54 -7.51
C ASN A 80 0.43 -7.90 -7.93
N PHE A 81 0.84 -9.00 -7.29
CA PHE A 81 0.26 -10.31 -7.53
C PHE A 81 -1.24 -10.33 -7.20
N LEU A 82 -1.64 -9.80 -6.03
CA LEU A 82 -3.06 -9.67 -5.65
C LEU A 82 -3.83 -8.78 -6.63
N ASN A 83 -3.25 -7.67 -7.06
CA ASN A 83 -3.87 -6.77 -8.03
C ASN A 83 -4.14 -7.44 -9.37
N SER A 84 -3.23 -8.33 -9.82
CA SER A 84 -3.44 -9.13 -11.04
C SER A 84 -4.65 -10.08 -10.94
N LEU A 85 -5.10 -10.38 -9.73
CA LEU A 85 -6.28 -11.19 -9.44
C LEU A 85 -7.54 -10.34 -9.20
N GLY A 86 -7.50 -9.03 -9.46
CA GLY A 86 -8.62 -8.13 -9.19
C GLY A 86 -8.84 -7.82 -7.70
N VAL A 87 -7.83 -8.06 -6.84
CA VAL A 87 -7.88 -7.79 -5.41
C VAL A 87 -7.12 -6.49 -5.11
N LYS A 88 -7.75 -5.61 -4.32
CA LYS A 88 -7.14 -4.35 -3.87
C LYS A 88 -6.17 -4.65 -2.72
N ALA A 89 -4.98 -4.07 -2.74
CA ALA A 89 -3.96 -4.39 -1.74
C ALA A 89 -3.48 -3.14 -1.00
N PHE A 90 -3.22 -3.27 0.29
CA PHE A 90 -2.66 -2.23 1.13
C PHE A 90 -1.41 -2.77 1.82
N VAL A 91 -0.23 -2.24 1.54
CA VAL A 91 1.00 -2.68 2.20
C VAL A 91 1.20 -1.86 3.47
N LEU A 92 1.29 -2.54 4.61
CA LEU A 92 1.46 -1.94 5.92
C LEU A 92 2.95 -1.79 6.25
N LYS A 93 3.38 -0.54 6.45
CA LYS A 93 4.59 -0.22 7.20
C LYS A 93 4.20 -0.06 8.67
N TYR A 94 4.57 -1.03 9.51
CA TYR A 94 4.30 -1.00 10.95
C TYR A 94 5.57 -0.69 11.76
N ARG A 95 5.40 -0.23 13.01
CA ARG A 95 6.53 0.06 13.92
C ARG A 95 7.29 -1.21 14.30
N LEU A 96 8.61 -1.10 14.41
CA LEU A 96 9.52 -2.23 14.60
C LEU A 96 10.50 -2.05 15.78
N GLY A 97 11.11 -3.17 16.16
CA GLY A 97 12.16 -3.23 17.16
C GLY A 97 13.49 -2.61 16.68
N PRO A 98 14.42 -2.35 17.62
CA PRO A 98 14.27 -2.55 19.06
C PRO A 98 13.38 -1.50 19.73
N ARG A 99 13.09 -0.38 19.06
CA ARG A 99 12.33 0.76 19.61
C ARG A 99 10.88 0.40 19.94
N TYR A 100 10.22 -0.39 19.09
CA TYR A 100 8.84 -0.80 19.27
C TYR A 100 8.71 -2.32 19.22
N ARG A 101 8.26 -2.90 20.33
CA ARG A 101 7.94 -4.33 20.42
C ARG A 101 6.43 -4.50 20.59
N HIS A 102 6.00 -5.73 20.80
CA HIS A 102 4.63 -5.99 21.22
C HIS A 102 4.22 -5.06 22.39
N PRO A 103 3.07 -4.38 22.32
CA PRO A 103 1.98 -4.57 21.35
C PRO A 103 1.98 -3.63 20.13
N ALA A 104 2.98 -2.76 19.93
CA ALA A 104 2.94 -1.71 18.91
C ALA A 104 2.66 -2.22 17.46
N PRO A 105 3.35 -3.25 16.94
CA PRO A 105 3.04 -3.78 15.60
C PRO A 105 1.59 -4.31 15.48
N LEU A 106 1.06 -4.91 16.54
CA LEU A 106 -0.31 -5.44 16.58
C LEU A 106 -1.33 -4.29 16.55
N THR A 107 -1.10 -3.24 17.34
CA THR A 107 -1.96 -2.04 17.34
C THR A 107 -1.95 -1.36 15.97
N ASP A 108 -0.81 -1.33 15.28
CA ASP A 108 -0.69 -0.78 13.94
C ASP A 108 -1.52 -1.60 12.94
N ALA A 109 -1.42 -2.93 12.98
CA ALA A 109 -2.23 -3.82 12.14
C ALA A 109 -3.74 -3.68 12.40
N GLN A 110 -4.16 -3.63 13.67
CA GLN A 110 -5.56 -3.41 14.03
C GLN A 110 -6.07 -2.05 13.53
N ARG A 111 -5.23 -1.00 13.64
CA ARG A 111 -5.58 0.32 13.12
C ARG A 111 -5.67 0.32 11.59
N ALA A 112 -4.78 -0.38 10.90
CA ALA A 112 -4.83 -0.54 9.44
C ALA A 112 -6.17 -1.13 9.00
N ILE A 113 -6.62 -2.21 9.64
CA ILE A 113 -7.92 -2.85 9.37
C ILE A 113 -9.07 -1.85 9.55
N ARG A 114 -9.10 -1.14 10.69
CA ARG A 114 -10.14 -0.14 10.97
C ARG A 114 -10.17 0.96 9.90
N LEU A 115 -9.00 1.43 9.48
CA LEU A 115 -8.88 2.52 8.52
C LEU A 115 -9.37 2.08 7.13
N VAL A 116 -8.94 0.93 6.63
CA VAL A 116 -9.39 0.38 5.34
C VAL A 116 -10.90 0.16 5.35
N ARG A 117 -11.46 -0.44 6.41
CA ARG A 117 -12.92 -0.63 6.54
C ARG A 117 -13.68 0.69 6.59
N SER A 118 -13.17 1.70 7.31
CA SER A 118 -13.81 3.02 7.37
C SER A 118 -13.81 3.77 6.04
N ARG A 119 -12.86 3.45 5.15
CA ARG A 119 -12.71 4.03 3.80
C ARG A 119 -13.16 3.07 2.70
N ALA A 120 -13.91 2.01 3.02
CA ALA A 120 -14.26 0.99 2.06
C ALA A 120 -14.98 1.56 0.83
N LYS A 121 -15.87 2.55 1.02
CA LYS A 121 -16.55 3.25 -0.08
C LYS A 121 -15.60 4.03 -0.99
N GLU A 122 -14.56 4.66 -0.43
CA GLU A 122 -13.56 5.42 -1.20
C GLU A 122 -12.78 4.50 -2.15
N TYR A 123 -12.51 3.28 -1.71
CA TYR A 123 -11.74 2.30 -2.46
C TYR A 123 -12.59 1.22 -3.14
N ASP A 124 -13.92 1.34 -3.16
CA ASP A 124 -14.82 0.33 -3.75
C ASP A 124 -14.57 -1.08 -3.17
N ILE A 125 -14.52 -1.18 -1.84
CA ILE A 125 -14.30 -2.42 -1.07
C ILE A 125 -15.60 -2.83 -0.37
N LEU A 126 -15.83 -4.13 -0.25
CA LEU A 126 -16.86 -4.71 0.60
C LEU A 126 -16.32 -4.86 2.04
N PRO A 127 -16.82 -4.09 3.03
CA PRO A 127 -16.23 -3.98 4.37
C PRO A 127 -16.57 -5.10 5.36
#